data_AF-A0A7S3IIN9-F1
#
_entry.id   AF-A0A7S3IIN9-F1
#
_cell.length_a   1.000
_cell.length_b   1.000
_cell.length_c   1.000
_cell.angle_alpha   90.00
_cell.angle_beta   90.00
_cell.angle_gamma   90.00
#
_symmetry.space_group_name_H-M   'P 1'
#
loop_
_entity.id
_entity.type
_entity.pdbx_description
1 polymer ?
#
loop_
_entity_poly.entity_id
_entity_poly.type
_entity_poly.pdbx_seq_one_letter_code
_entity_poly.pdbx_strand_id
1 'polypeptide(L)'
;NWEISKIHRFVRRYKTKLEEQTFIPHNPAQVVLGTLLLWLNWIMFNGGSAHGIVGEKGRRSQMAIVNSIVAPCCSSLCTFFTKKHIMGEADKIRLDFQAFTNGILAGLVTVNGVADDVDPWAAMLIGCIG
;
A
#
# COMPACT_ATOMS: atom_id res chain seq x y z
N ASN A 1 12.09 18.72 -41.96
CA ASN A 1 11.14 17.57 -41.96
C ASN A 1 11.69 16.24 -41.43
N TRP A 2 13.02 16.06 -41.25
CA TRP A 2 13.57 14.80 -40.72
C TRP A 2 13.68 14.76 -39.17
N GLU A 3 13.97 15.92 -38.56
CA GLU A 3 14.07 16.10 -37.11
C GLU A 3 12.75 15.79 -36.38
N ILE A 4 11.62 16.25 -36.93
CA ILE A 4 10.28 16.04 -36.35
C ILE A 4 9.92 14.56 -36.32
N SER A 5 10.30 13.79 -37.34
CA SER A 5 10.05 12.34 -37.39
C SER A 5 10.88 11.55 -36.38
N LYS A 6 12.09 12.02 -36.05
CA LYS A 6 12.92 11.43 -34.98
C LYS A 6 12.32 11.68 -33.60
N ILE A 7 11.89 12.92 -33.32
CA ILE A 7 11.24 13.28 -32.06
C ILE A 7 9.96 12.46 -31.89
N HIS A 8 9.14 12.35 -32.93
CA HIS A 8 7.90 11.59 -32.86
C HIS A 8 8.15 10.09 -32.59
N ARG A 9 9.18 9.49 -33.19
CA ARG A 9 9.58 8.11 -32.90
C ARG A 9 10.15 7.94 -31.50
N PHE A 10 10.93 8.90 -31.01
CA PHE A 10 11.46 8.88 -29.65
C PHE A 10 10.33 8.94 -28.62
N VAL A 11 9.42 9.91 -28.76
CA VAL A 11 8.24 10.06 -27.89
C VAL A 11 7.38 8.81 -27.92
N ARG A 12 7.10 8.25 -29.11
CA ARG A 12 6.33 7.01 -29.24
C ARG A 12 7.02 5.84 -28.54
N ARG A 13 8.34 5.70 -28.70
CA ARG A 13 9.12 4.62 -28.08
C ARG A 13 9.20 4.76 -26.55
N TYR A 14 9.26 5.99 -26.04
CA TYR A 14 9.14 6.27 -24.60
C TYR A 14 7.76 5.93 -24.06
N LYS A 15 6.70 6.33 -24.78
CA LYS A 15 5.32 6.03 -24.38
C LYS A 15 5.04 4.53 -24.39
N THR A 16 5.49 3.81 -25.41
CA THR A 16 5.38 2.35 -25.49
C THR A 16 6.20 1.65 -24.41
N LYS A 17 7.42 2.14 -24.10
CA LYS A 17 8.18 1.63 -22.94
C LYS A 17 7.45 1.86 -21.62
N LEU A 18 6.84 3.02 -21.43
CA LEU A 18 6.04 3.33 -20.24
C LEU A 18 4.80 2.42 -20.14
N GLU A 19 4.13 2.15 -21.26
CA GLU A 19 3.01 1.20 -21.32
C GLU A 19 3.48 -0.25 -21.11
N GLU A 20 4.64 -0.67 -21.64
CA GLU A 20 5.25 -1.98 -21.40
C GLU A 20 5.67 -2.20 -19.93
N GLN A 21 5.95 -1.13 -19.19
CA GLN A 21 6.29 -1.19 -17.76
C GLN A 21 5.04 -1.29 -16.87
N THR A 22 3.82 -1.20 -17.42
CA THR A 22 2.61 -1.40 -16.61
C THR A 22 2.42 -2.89 -16.32
N PHE A 23 2.48 -3.23 -15.03
CA PHE A 23 2.27 -4.60 -14.57
C PHE A 23 0.82 -5.02 -14.81
N ILE A 24 0.62 -6.11 -15.57
CA ILE A 24 -0.69 -6.72 -15.80
C ILE A 24 -0.71 -8.06 -15.06
N PRO A 25 -1.43 -8.15 -13.93
CA PRO A 25 -1.53 -9.41 -13.21
C PRO A 25 -2.36 -10.42 -14.00
N HIS A 26 -1.94 -11.68 -13.96
CA HIS A 26 -2.64 -12.79 -14.62
C HIS A 26 -4.08 -12.98 -14.08
N ASN A 27 -4.28 -12.74 -12.79
CA ASN A 27 -5.59 -12.77 -12.13
C ASN A 27 -5.64 -11.73 -10.99
N PRO A 28 -6.43 -10.66 -11.13
CA PRO A 28 -6.53 -9.61 -10.11
C PRO A 28 -7.15 -10.12 -8.79
N ALA A 29 -8.06 -11.09 -8.85
CA ALA A 29 -8.70 -11.63 -7.64
C ALA A 29 -7.70 -12.38 -6.74
N GLN A 30 -6.72 -13.08 -7.34
CA GLN A 30 -5.68 -13.76 -6.57
C GLN A 30 -4.72 -12.78 -5.88
N VAL A 31 -4.42 -11.64 -6.51
CA VAL A 31 -3.60 -10.58 -5.89
C VAL A 31 -4.29 -10.01 -4.66
N VAL A 32 -5.59 -9.69 -4.78
CA VAL A 32 -6.38 -9.19 -3.66
C VAL A 32 -6.49 -10.24 -2.55
N LEU A 33 -6.77 -11.50 -2.89
CA LEU A 33 -6.84 -12.59 -1.93
C LEU A 33 -5.49 -12.80 -1.20
N GLY A 34 -4.37 -12.77 -1.93
CA GLY A 34 -3.04 -12.83 -1.32
C GLY A 34 -2.78 -11.67 -0.37
N THR A 35 -3.21 -10.46 -0.74
CA THR A 35 -3.09 -9.27 0.12
C THR A 35 -3.93 -9.38 1.39
N LEU A 36 -5.16 -9.91 1.30
CA LEU A 36 -6.02 -10.14 2.46
C LEU A 36 -5.44 -11.19 3.42
N LEU A 37 -4.86 -12.27 2.87
CA LEU A 37 -4.19 -13.29 3.67
C LEU A 37 -2.95 -12.73 4.38
N LEU A 38 -2.15 -11.91 3.69
CA LEU A 38 -1.01 -11.22 4.29
C LEU A 38 -1.47 -10.25 5.38
N TRP A 39 -2.51 -9.47 5.13
CA TRP A 39 -3.04 -8.53 6.12
C TRP A 39 -3.50 -9.25 7.40
N LEU A 40 -4.28 -10.33 7.25
CA LEU A 40 -4.70 -11.15 8.38
C LEU A 40 -3.51 -11.73 9.14
N ASN A 41 -2.50 -12.23 8.41
CA ASN A 41 -1.28 -12.76 9.01
C ASN A 41 -0.53 -11.71 9.83
N TRP A 42 -0.39 -10.48 9.30
CA TRP A 42 0.29 -9.38 9.99
C TRP A 42 -0.41 -8.96 11.28
N ILE A 43 -1.76 -8.93 11.28
CA ILE A 43 -2.52 -8.61 12.50
C ILE A 43 -2.21 -9.62 13.61
N MET A 44 -2.20 -10.92 13.27
CA MET A 44 -1.86 -11.98 14.22
C MET A 44 -0.39 -11.94 14.62
N PHE A 45 0.52 -11.64 13.69
CA PHE A 45 1.96 -11.56 13.93
C PHE A 45 2.31 -10.42 14.90
N ASN A 46 1.79 -9.22 14.65
CA ASN A 46 2.03 -8.04 15.48
C ASN A 46 1.35 -8.18 16.85
N GLY A 47 0.11 -8.67 16.90
CA GLY A 47 -0.60 -8.95 18.15
C GLY A 47 0.09 -10.05 18.99
N GLY A 48 0.56 -11.12 18.35
CA GLY A 48 1.24 -12.23 19.01
C GLY A 48 2.61 -11.86 19.58
N SER A 49 3.31 -10.89 18.97
CA SER A 49 4.64 -10.43 19.38
C SER A 49 4.69 -9.78 20.77
N ALA A 50 3.54 -9.44 21.36
CA ALA A 50 3.46 -8.93 22.73
C ALA A 50 3.63 -10.03 23.82
N HIS A 51 3.58 -11.32 23.44
CA HIS A 51 3.80 -12.48 24.33
C HIS A 51 2.93 -12.48 25.61
N GLY A 52 1.74 -11.87 25.58
CA GLY A 52 0.87 -11.81 26.74
C GLY A 52 -0.55 -11.38 26.39
N ILE A 53 -1.52 -11.97 27.10
CA ILE A 53 -2.97 -11.78 26.85
C ILE A 53 -3.62 -10.95 27.97
N VAL A 54 -2.98 -10.89 29.15
CA VAL A 54 -3.50 -10.21 30.35
C VAL A 54 -2.49 -9.18 30.89
N GLY A 55 -3.02 -8.17 31.58
CA GLY A 55 -2.23 -7.08 32.14
C GLY A 55 -1.63 -6.16 31.07
N GLU A 56 -0.49 -5.55 31.41
CA GLU A 56 0.19 -4.59 30.52
C GLU A 56 0.57 -5.19 29.15
N LYS A 57 1.01 -6.46 29.13
CA LYS A 57 1.35 -7.17 27.89
C LYS A 57 0.12 -7.40 27.00
N GLY A 58 -1.03 -7.69 27.60
CA GLY A 58 -2.31 -7.79 26.88
C GLY A 58 -2.70 -6.46 26.24
N ARG A 59 -2.50 -5.33 26.94
CA ARG A 59 -2.74 -3.99 26.40
C ARG A 59 -1.84 -3.71 25.19
N ARG A 60 -0.56 -4.10 25.24
CA ARG A 60 0.36 -3.97 24.09
C ARG A 60 -0.06 -4.82 22.89
N SER A 61 -0.52 -6.05 23.12
CA SER A 61 -1.11 -6.91 22.08
C SER A 61 -2.32 -6.25 21.40
N GLN A 62 -3.23 -5.67 22.20
CA GLN A 62 -4.41 -4.97 21.69
C GLN A 62 -4.03 -3.75 20.83
N MET A 63 -3.08 -2.93 21.30
CA MET A 63 -2.58 -1.80 20.53
C MET A 63 -1.94 -2.25 19.21
N ALA A 64 -1.13 -3.30 19.24
CA ALA A 64 -0.50 -3.85 18.05
C ALA A 64 -1.52 -4.31 17.00
N ILE A 65 -2.61 -4.96 17.43
CA ILE A 65 -3.70 -5.36 16.54
C ILE A 65 -4.37 -4.14 15.91
N VAL A 66 -4.73 -3.14 16.72
CA VAL A 66 -5.40 -1.91 16.23
C VAL A 66 -4.50 -1.17 15.24
N ASN A 67 -3.23 -0.97 15.58
CA ASN A 67 -2.26 -0.28 14.74
C ASN A 67 -2.03 -0.99 13.40
N SER A 68 -2.06 -2.33 13.40
CA SER A 68 -1.92 -3.17 12.20
C SER A 68 -3.15 -3.17 11.29
N ILE A 69 -4.28 -2.62 11.75
CA ILE A 69 -5.48 -2.39 10.92
C ILE A 69 -5.48 -0.96 10.40
N VAL A 70 -5.17 0.00 11.27
CA VAL A 70 -5.31 1.42 10.96
C VAL A 70 -4.20 1.93 10.03
N ALA A 71 -2.94 1.53 10.25
CA ALA A 71 -1.81 1.96 9.41
C ALA A 71 -1.96 1.57 7.92
N PRO A 72 -2.26 0.31 7.54
CA PRO A 72 -2.46 -0.04 6.13
C PRO A 72 -3.68 0.60 5.49
N CYS A 73 -4.76 0.84 6.25
CA CYS A 73 -5.91 1.61 5.74
C CYS A 73 -5.48 3.05 5.35
N CYS A 74 -4.69 3.70 6.21
CA CYS A 74 -4.17 5.04 5.94
C CYS A 74 -3.20 5.07 4.76
N SER A 75 -2.24 4.14 4.69
CA SER A 75 -1.28 4.03 3.58
C SER A 75 -1.99 3.78 2.24
N SER A 76 -2.97 2.88 2.21
CA SER A 76 -3.71 2.54 0.99
C SER A 76 -4.54 3.72 0.47
N LEU A 77 -5.21 4.45 1.37
CA LEU A 77 -5.91 5.69 1.01
C LEU A 77 -4.92 6.76 0.51
N CYS A 78 -3.80 6.96 1.21
CA CYS A 78 -2.76 7.91 0.83
C CYS A 78 -2.22 7.58 -0.58
N THR A 79 -1.90 6.32 -0.84
CA THR A 79 -1.43 5.83 -2.14
C THR A 79 -2.48 6.05 -3.23
N PHE A 80 -3.75 5.77 -2.95
CA PHE A 80 -4.84 5.98 -3.89
C PHE A 80 -5.01 7.46 -4.27
N PHE A 81 -5.01 8.37 -3.29
CA PHE A 81 -5.09 9.81 -3.56
C PHE A 81 -3.84 10.34 -4.24
N THR A 82 -2.66 9.93 -3.78
CA THR A 82 -1.37 10.37 -4.33
C THR A 82 -1.21 9.94 -5.78
N LYS A 83 -1.58 8.69 -6.12
CA LYS A 83 -1.56 8.21 -7.50
C LYS A 83 -2.49 9.03 -8.40
N LYS A 84 -3.70 9.35 -7.92
CA LYS A 84 -4.64 10.22 -8.63
C LYS A 84 -4.04 11.60 -8.91
N HIS A 85 -3.36 12.20 -7.94
CA HIS A 85 -2.78 13.54 -8.09
C HIS A 85 -1.51 13.57 -8.95
N ILE A 86 -0.66 12.55 -8.87
CA ILE A 86 0.62 12.51 -9.60
C ILE A 86 0.44 12.07 -11.06
N MET A 87 -0.40 11.07 -11.33
CA MET A 87 -0.53 10.49 -12.68
C MET A 87 -1.40 11.34 -13.62
N GLY A 88 -2.13 12.34 -13.10
CA GLY A 88 -2.94 13.26 -13.91
C GLY A 88 -4.10 12.59 -14.66
N GLU A 89 -4.48 11.36 -14.29
CA GLU A 89 -5.61 10.62 -14.85
C GLU A 89 -6.95 11.20 -14.31
N ALA A 90 -7.21 12.47 -14.63
CA ALA A 90 -8.42 13.17 -14.22
C ALA A 90 -9.69 12.65 -14.93
N ASP A 91 -9.54 12.01 -16.10
CA ASP A 91 -10.69 11.72 -16.97
C ASP A 91 -11.30 10.32 -16.82
N LYS A 92 -10.65 9.38 -16.13
CA LYS A 92 -11.25 8.07 -15.83
C LYS A 92 -10.86 7.64 -14.43
N ILE A 93 -11.77 7.81 -13.48
CA ILE A 93 -11.71 7.18 -12.16
C ILE A 93 -11.70 5.66 -12.39
N ARG A 94 -10.51 5.10 -12.56
CA ARG A 94 -10.29 3.66 -12.46
C ARG A 94 -9.75 3.43 -11.08
N LEU A 95 -10.54 2.77 -10.24
CA LEU A 95 -10.06 2.18 -9.00
C LEU A 95 -8.95 1.20 -9.36
N ASP A 96 -7.71 1.65 -9.25
CA ASP A 96 -6.56 0.79 -9.49
C ASP A 96 -6.34 -0.07 -8.24
N PHE A 97 -6.83 -1.30 -8.30
CA PHE A 97 -6.65 -2.27 -7.24
C PHE A 97 -5.16 -2.53 -6.94
N GLN A 98 -4.26 -2.37 -7.92
CA GLN A 98 -2.83 -2.60 -7.69
C GLN A 98 -2.24 -1.54 -6.77
N ALA A 99 -2.65 -0.28 -6.96
CA ALA A 99 -2.25 0.81 -6.08
C ALA A 99 -2.78 0.59 -4.66
N PHE A 100 -4.02 0.10 -4.55
CA PHE A 100 -4.65 -0.19 -3.27
C PHE A 100 -3.98 -1.35 -2.53
N THR A 101 -3.72 -2.48 -3.20
CA THR A 101 -3.04 -3.64 -2.61
C THR A 101 -1.60 -3.32 -2.23
N ASN A 102 -0.87 -2.57 -3.07
CA ASN A 102 0.50 -2.17 -2.75
C ASN A 102 0.56 -1.20 -1.57
N GLY A 103 -0.39 -0.26 -1.48
CA GLY A 103 -0.50 0.63 -0.32
C GLY A 103 -0.81 -0.13 0.98
N ILE A 104 -1.68 -1.15 0.94
CA ILE A 104 -1.88 -2.01 2.12
C ILE A 104 -0.56 -2.66 2.56
N LEU A 105 0.18 -3.25 1.62
CA LEU A 105 1.45 -3.90 1.93
C LEU A 105 2.51 -2.92 2.44
N ALA A 106 2.58 -1.71 1.87
CA ALA A 106 3.48 -0.66 2.32
C ALA A 106 3.19 -0.25 3.78
N GLY A 107 1.92 0.05 4.10
CA GLY A 107 1.51 0.39 5.47
C GLY A 107 1.70 -0.74 6.49
N LEU A 108 1.58 -2.01 6.06
CA LEU A 108 1.89 -3.16 6.92
C LEU A 108 3.38 -3.24 7.25
N VAL A 109 4.25 -2.96 6.28
CA VAL A 109 5.70 -2.96 6.49
C VAL A 109 6.14 -1.80 7.37
N THR A 110 5.53 -0.62 7.24
CA THR A 110 5.96 0.56 8.02
C THR A 110 5.56 0.50 9.48
N VAL A 111 4.41 -0.09 9.80
CA VAL A 111 4.00 -0.29 11.21
C VAL A 111 4.72 -1.48 11.86
N ASN A 112 5.39 -2.32 11.05
CA ASN A 112 6.08 -3.51 11.53
C ASN A 112 7.23 -3.13 12.47
N GLY A 113 7.20 -3.67 13.70
CA GLY A 113 8.22 -3.43 14.72
C GLY A 113 7.93 -2.26 15.67
N VAL A 114 6.95 -1.40 15.36
CA VAL A 114 6.51 -0.31 16.26
C VAL A 114 5.04 -0.47 16.71
N ALA A 115 4.34 -1.48 16.19
CA ALA A 115 2.90 -1.65 16.39
C ALA A 115 2.48 -1.71 17.87
N ASP A 116 3.31 -2.22 18.78
CA ASP A 116 3.00 -2.38 20.20
C ASP A 116 3.42 -1.20 21.10
N ASP A 117 4.11 -0.21 20.53
CA ASP A 117 4.71 0.92 21.26
C ASP A 117 4.18 2.29 20.84
N VAL A 118 3.47 2.37 19.71
CA VAL A 118 2.88 3.62 19.23
C VAL A 118 1.38 3.70 19.51
N ASP A 119 0.89 4.91 19.73
CA ASP A 119 -0.55 5.15 19.81
C ASP A 119 -1.21 5.05 18.42
N PRO A 120 -2.52 4.73 18.34
CA PRO A 120 -3.23 4.59 17.06
C PRO A 120 -3.16 5.81 16.14
N TRP A 121 -3.15 7.02 16.69
CA TRP A 121 -3.02 8.24 15.90
C TRP A 121 -1.62 8.36 15.25
N ALA A 122 -0.56 7.89 15.93
CA ALA A 122 0.78 7.88 15.39
C ALA A 122 0.93 6.79 14.32
N ALA A 123 0.31 5.62 14.53
CA ALA A 123 0.25 4.55 13.53
C ALA A 123 -0.43 5.02 12.22
N MET A 124 -1.46 5.87 12.29
CA MET A 124 -2.06 6.48 11.09
C MET A 124 -1.06 7.30 10.29
N LEU A 125 -0.27 8.14 10.97
CA LEU A 125 0.73 8.99 10.31
C LEU A 125 1.87 8.17 9.70
N ILE A 126 2.36 7.16 10.43
CA ILE A 126 3.37 6.21 9.94
C ILE A 126 2.85 5.48 8.70
N GLY A 127 1.58 5.06 8.74
CA GLY A 127 0.91 4.47 7.58
C GLY A 127 0.83 5.44 6.39
N CYS A 128 0.46 6.71 6.60
CA CYS A 128 0.39 7.68 5.49
C CYS A 128 1.75 7.97 4.82
N ILE A 129 2.85 7.90 5.57
CA ILE A 129 4.21 8.15 5.07
C ILE A 129 4.76 6.92 4.33
N GLY A 130 4.38 5.73 4.77
CA GLY A 130 4.75 4.45 4.16
C GLY A 130 4.06 4.19 2.84
#